data_AF-A0A4R0X3E2-F1
#
_entry.id   AF-A0A4R0X3E2-F1
#
_cell.length_a   1.000
_cell.length_b   1.000
_cell.length_c   1.000
_cell.angle_alpha   90.00
_cell.angle_beta   90.00
_cell.angle_gamma   90.00
#
_symmetry.space_group_name_H-M   'P 1'
#
loop_
_entity.id
_entity.type
_entity.pdbx_description
1 polymer ?
#
loop_
_entity_poly.entity_id
_entity_poly.type
_entity_poly.pdbx_seq_one_letter_code
_entity_poly.pdbx_strand_id
1 'polypeptide(L)'
;MQSSGAALITDTSATVSGINGDGNTFSISSGAANNILLENGGTLTVLAGNSATNTHIVNQGSAVVVAGASATATTVGNGGTLTVSSGGTATNVTQQSGAALITNTSATVTGTNTANGTTNAFSISNGVAQGVFLEGGGSLSVLNGTTPSGTQIGNRGSATVQGGGEADNTPVSNGGQLLVSSGGVADGATVNNGGRLIVSGGGTAVNVTQSAGAALITDTSATVSGSNASGAFSIVSGQAQNVIVENGGQLSVLAGDTATQTTAGSGGLVIVSACGTTIDT
;
A
#
# COMPACT_ATOMS: atom_id res chain seq x y z
N MET A 1 -31.45 -2.99 -16.11
CA MET A 1 -31.37 -4.09 -15.13
C MET A 1 -29.93 -4.53 -15.07
N GLN A 2 -29.31 -4.52 -13.89
CA GLN A 2 -28.05 -5.23 -13.72
C GLN A 2 -28.45 -6.68 -13.39
N SER A 3 -28.62 -7.50 -14.42
CA SER A 3 -28.89 -8.93 -14.23
C SER A 3 -27.68 -9.58 -13.58
N SER A 4 -27.89 -10.58 -12.70
CA SER A 4 -26.76 -11.32 -12.13
C SER A 4 -25.86 -11.85 -13.26
N GLY A 5 -24.57 -11.50 -13.19
CA GLY A 5 -23.56 -11.90 -14.17
C GLY A 5 -23.23 -10.87 -15.28
N ALA A 6 -23.94 -9.74 -15.41
CA ALA A 6 -23.54 -8.68 -16.34
C ALA A 6 -22.77 -7.54 -15.63
N ALA A 7 -21.61 -7.18 -16.15
CA ALA A 7 -20.80 -6.08 -15.62
C ALA A 7 -21.46 -4.71 -15.91
N LEU A 8 -21.66 -3.89 -14.88
CA LEU A 8 -22.04 -2.48 -15.04
C LEU A 8 -20.77 -1.66 -15.28
N ILE A 9 -20.61 -1.06 -16.46
CA ILE A 9 -19.46 -0.21 -16.82
C ILE A 9 -19.99 1.18 -17.12
N THR A 10 -19.71 2.15 -16.25
CA THR A 10 -20.33 3.49 -16.34
C THR A 10 -19.52 4.55 -15.58
N ASP A 11 -19.93 5.80 -15.73
CA ASP A 11 -19.55 6.92 -14.86
C ASP A 11 -20.80 7.68 -14.40
N THR A 12 -20.61 8.71 -13.56
CA THR A 12 -21.70 9.53 -13.02
C THR A 12 -22.31 10.54 -14.00
N SER A 13 -21.86 10.63 -15.25
CA SER A 13 -22.54 11.39 -16.32
C SER A 13 -23.70 10.63 -16.96
N ALA A 14 -23.75 9.31 -16.78
CA ALA A 14 -24.80 8.47 -17.32
C ALA A 14 -26.18 8.78 -16.70
N THR A 15 -27.23 8.38 -17.43
CA THR A 15 -28.59 8.30 -16.89
C THR A 15 -29.08 6.86 -17.02
N VAL A 16 -29.09 6.13 -15.91
CA VAL A 16 -29.48 4.72 -15.88
C VAL A 16 -30.10 4.38 -14.53
N SER A 17 -31.11 3.53 -14.52
CA SER A 17 -31.70 3.02 -13.29
C SER A 17 -32.18 1.59 -13.47
N GLY A 18 -32.45 0.91 -12.36
CA GLY A 18 -33.01 -0.42 -12.37
C GLY A 18 -32.88 -1.10 -11.03
N ILE A 19 -32.98 -2.43 -11.05
CA ILE A 19 -32.73 -3.29 -9.89
C ILE A 19 -31.35 -3.95 -10.07
N ASN A 20 -30.58 -4.01 -8.98
CA ASN A 20 -29.27 -4.66 -8.93
C ASN A 20 -29.36 -6.14 -8.50
N GLY A 21 -28.24 -6.85 -8.51
CA GLY A 21 -28.17 -8.27 -8.13
C GLY A 21 -28.63 -8.57 -6.70
N ASP A 22 -28.57 -7.57 -5.80
CA ASP A 22 -29.03 -7.67 -4.41
C ASP A 22 -30.53 -7.37 -4.26
N GLY A 23 -31.24 -7.08 -5.35
CA GLY A 23 -32.67 -6.73 -5.34
C GLY A 23 -32.95 -5.26 -4.99
N ASN A 24 -31.92 -4.43 -4.83
CA ASN A 24 -32.08 -3.01 -4.51
C ASN A 24 -32.28 -2.17 -5.78
N THR A 25 -33.06 -1.09 -5.67
CA THR A 25 -33.15 -0.10 -6.75
C THR A 25 -31.86 0.72 -6.79
N PHE A 26 -31.21 0.76 -7.95
CA PHE A 26 -30.05 1.60 -8.23
C PHE A 26 -30.39 2.70 -9.23
N SER A 27 -29.64 3.80 -9.17
CA SER A 27 -29.76 4.91 -10.11
C SER A 27 -28.44 5.62 -10.32
N ILE A 28 -28.25 6.13 -11.52
CA ILE A 28 -27.28 7.16 -11.86
C ILE A 28 -28.06 8.22 -12.64
N SER A 29 -28.08 9.45 -12.12
CA SER A 29 -28.75 10.57 -12.78
C SER A 29 -28.23 11.88 -12.22
N SER A 30 -28.10 12.90 -13.07
CA SER A 30 -27.74 14.26 -12.65
C SER A 30 -26.48 14.33 -11.78
N GLY A 31 -25.47 13.51 -12.09
CA GLY A 31 -24.21 13.49 -11.34
C GLY A 31 -24.25 12.70 -10.03
N ALA A 32 -25.32 11.99 -9.71
CA ALA A 32 -25.43 11.17 -8.50
C ALA A 32 -25.64 9.69 -8.84
N ALA A 33 -24.79 8.82 -8.30
CA ALA A 33 -24.94 7.37 -8.34
C ALA A 33 -25.36 6.82 -6.97
N ASN A 34 -26.40 5.99 -6.90
CA ASN A 34 -26.93 5.48 -5.64
C ASN A 34 -27.20 3.96 -5.73
N ASN A 35 -26.82 3.23 -4.67
CA ASN A 35 -27.01 1.77 -4.52
C ASN A 35 -26.37 0.95 -5.64
N ILE A 36 -25.19 1.39 -6.09
CA ILE A 36 -24.48 0.72 -7.18
C ILE A 36 -23.83 -0.56 -6.66
N LEU A 37 -24.14 -1.71 -7.30
CA LEU A 37 -23.40 -2.95 -7.10
C LEU A 37 -22.38 -3.08 -8.23
N LEU A 38 -21.11 -3.31 -7.92
CA LEU A 38 -20.04 -3.54 -8.88
C LEU A 38 -19.50 -4.94 -8.65
N GLU A 39 -19.74 -5.81 -9.63
CA GLU A 39 -19.34 -7.23 -9.62
C GLU A 39 -18.96 -7.68 -11.03
N ASN A 40 -18.26 -8.80 -11.14
CA ASN A 40 -17.88 -9.45 -12.41
C ASN A 40 -17.12 -8.49 -13.37
N GLY A 41 -16.26 -7.63 -12.82
CA GLY A 41 -15.54 -6.62 -13.60
C GLY A 41 -16.30 -5.31 -13.84
N GLY A 42 -17.46 -5.11 -13.20
CA GLY A 42 -18.18 -3.84 -13.26
C GLY A 42 -17.35 -2.67 -12.73
N THR A 43 -17.43 -1.52 -13.39
CA THR A 43 -16.70 -0.31 -13.06
C THR A 43 -17.61 0.91 -12.90
N LEU A 44 -17.34 1.73 -11.89
CA LEU A 44 -17.92 3.07 -11.73
C LEU A 44 -16.81 4.12 -11.62
N THR A 45 -16.84 5.13 -12.48
CA THR A 45 -16.05 6.35 -12.25
C THR A 45 -16.94 7.48 -11.71
N VAL A 46 -16.61 8.00 -10.53
CA VAL A 46 -17.25 9.18 -9.95
C VAL A 46 -16.48 10.40 -10.42
N LEU A 47 -17.07 11.17 -11.33
CA LEU A 47 -16.48 12.37 -11.94
C LEU A 47 -16.41 13.55 -10.95
N ALA A 48 -15.59 14.55 -11.28
CA ALA A 48 -15.44 15.76 -10.47
C ALA A 48 -16.79 16.48 -10.28
N GLY A 49 -17.10 16.92 -9.06
CA GLY A 49 -18.37 17.57 -8.71
C GLY A 49 -19.54 16.61 -8.52
N ASN A 50 -19.38 15.33 -8.85
CA ASN A 50 -20.41 14.30 -8.76
C ASN A 50 -20.27 13.46 -7.48
N SER A 51 -21.31 12.69 -7.16
CA SER A 51 -21.35 11.86 -5.97
C SER A 51 -21.74 10.40 -6.25
N ALA A 52 -21.24 9.50 -5.42
CA ALA A 52 -21.72 8.12 -5.32
C ALA A 52 -22.07 7.80 -3.86
N THR A 53 -23.19 7.14 -3.63
CA THR A 53 -23.62 6.70 -2.30
C THR A 53 -23.97 5.21 -2.32
N ASN A 54 -23.70 4.52 -1.21
CA ASN A 54 -24.07 3.11 -1.03
C ASN A 54 -23.55 2.21 -2.15
N THR A 55 -22.29 2.39 -2.54
CA THR A 55 -21.65 1.58 -3.58
C THR A 55 -21.07 0.31 -2.94
N HIS A 56 -21.43 -0.86 -3.49
CA HIS A 56 -20.92 -2.16 -3.06
C HIS A 56 -20.01 -2.73 -4.14
N ILE A 57 -18.75 -3.03 -3.79
CA ILE A 57 -17.71 -3.42 -4.74
C ILE A 57 -17.17 -4.80 -4.36
N VAL A 58 -17.38 -5.80 -5.22
CA VAL A 58 -17.02 -7.21 -4.96
C VAL A 58 -16.60 -7.90 -6.26
N ASN A 59 -16.04 -9.11 -6.21
CA ASN A 59 -15.89 -10.00 -7.38
C ASN A 59 -15.27 -9.31 -8.62
N GLN A 60 -14.13 -8.65 -8.46
CA GLN A 60 -13.42 -7.87 -9.49
C GLN A 60 -14.12 -6.55 -9.91
N GLY A 61 -15.16 -6.13 -9.20
CA GLY A 61 -15.72 -4.79 -9.35
C GLY A 61 -14.72 -3.71 -8.95
N SER A 62 -14.86 -2.52 -9.55
CA SER A 62 -13.97 -1.39 -9.28
C SER A 62 -14.69 -0.04 -9.27
N ALA A 63 -14.44 0.79 -8.26
CA ALA A 63 -14.85 2.19 -8.29
C ALA A 63 -13.63 3.11 -8.27
N VAL A 64 -13.70 4.20 -9.04
CA VAL A 64 -12.70 5.26 -9.08
C VAL A 64 -13.35 6.57 -8.66
N VAL A 65 -12.82 7.18 -7.61
CA VAL A 65 -13.22 8.51 -7.13
C VAL A 65 -12.14 9.50 -7.54
N VAL A 66 -12.44 10.39 -8.50
CA VAL A 66 -11.45 11.35 -9.01
C VAL A 66 -11.37 12.61 -8.14
N ALA A 67 -10.44 13.51 -8.47
CA ALA A 67 -10.30 14.80 -7.79
C ALA A 67 -11.63 15.59 -7.79
N GLY A 68 -12.05 16.08 -6.63
CA GLY A 68 -13.30 16.83 -6.47
C GLY A 68 -14.58 15.99 -6.53
N ALA A 69 -14.47 14.65 -6.61
CA ALA A 69 -15.61 13.74 -6.51
C ALA A 69 -15.80 13.26 -5.06
N SER A 70 -17.02 12.83 -4.73
CA SER A 70 -17.36 12.30 -3.41
C SER A 70 -18.00 10.91 -3.49
N ALA A 71 -17.46 9.94 -2.76
CA ALA A 71 -18.12 8.65 -2.51
C ALA A 71 -18.42 8.52 -1.01
N THR A 72 -19.63 8.09 -0.65
CA THR A 72 -20.01 7.86 0.75
C THR A 72 -20.64 6.49 0.94
N ALA A 73 -20.43 5.89 2.11
CA ALA A 73 -20.95 4.56 2.45
C ALA A 73 -20.58 3.49 1.41
N THR A 74 -19.31 3.49 0.97
CA THR A 74 -18.81 2.47 0.04
C THR A 74 -18.37 1.24 0.80
N THR A 75 -18.90 0.07 0.44
CA THR A 75 -18.43 -1.22 0.97
C THR A 75 -17.57 -1.90 -0.08
N VAL A 76 -16.33 -2.23 0.28
CA VAL A 76 -15.40 -2.97 -0.56
C VAL A 76 -15.23 -4.35 0.05
N GLY A 77 -15.71 -5.37 -0.66
CA GLY A 77 -15.62 -6.77 -0.28
C GLY A 77 -14.50 -7.50 -1.02
N ASN A 78 -14.46 -8.82 -0.86
CA ASN A 78 -13.44 -9.68 -1.46
C ASN A 78 -13.34 -9.48 -2.98
N GLY A 79 -12.14 -9.19 -3.45
CA GLY A 79 -11.83 -8.94 -4.86
C GLY A 79 -12.38 -7.61 -5.40
N GLY A 80 -13.03 -6.79 -4.58
CA GLY A 80 -13.43 -5.44 -4.93
C GLY A 80 -12.26 -4.46 -4.80
N THR A 81 -12.23 -3.45 -5.67
CA THR A 81 -11.20 -2.39 -5.63
C THR A 81 -11.83 -1.01 -5.56
N LEU A 82 -11.48 -0.23 -4.53
CA LEU A 82 -11.76 1.19 -4.47
C LEU A 82 -10.48 1.99 -4.72
N THR A 83 -10.48 2.80 -5.77
CA THR A 83 -9.42 3.76 -6.06
C THR A 83 -9.87 5.16 -5.68
N VAL A 84 -9.15 5.84 -4.80
CA VAL A 84 -9.38 7.25 -4.47
C VAL A 84 -8.18 8.06 -4.94
N SER A 85 -8.41 8.90 -5.95
CA SER A 85 -7.35 9.72 -6.54
C SER A 85 -6.97 10.89 -5.62
N SER A 86 -5.84 11.54 -5.93
CA SER A 86 -5.47 12.81 -5.28
C SER A 86 -6.64 13.79 -5.34
N GLY A 87 -7.00 14.41 -4.21
CA GLY A 87 -8.14 15.33 -4.10
C GLY A 87 -9.53 14.68 -4.18
N GLY A 88 -9.63 13.36 -4.32
CA GLY A 88 -10.89 12.63 -4.19
C GLY A 88 -11.29 12.43 -2.73
N THR A 89 -12.59 12.30 -2.47
CA THR A 89 -13.13 12.10 -1.12
C THR A 89 -13.96 10.82 -1.04
N ALA A 90 -13.59 9.89 -0.16
CA ALA A 90 -14.36 8.69 0.13
C ALA A 90 -14.59 8.53 1.64
N THR A 91 -15.82 8.68 2.13
CA THR A 91 -16.10 8.62 3.57
C THR A 91 -17.03 7.46 3.92
N ASN A 92 -16.95 7.01 5.17
CA ASN A 92 -17.66 5.83 5.66
C ASN A 92 -17.39 4.58 4.79
N VAL A 93 -16.14 4.41 4.38
CA VAL A 93 -15.70 3.23 3.65
C VAL A 93 -15.71 2.03 4.61
N THR A 94 -16.28 0.91 4.19
CA THR A 94 -16.13 -0.38 4.89
C THR A 94 -15.25 -1.28 4.04
N GLN A 95 -14.02 -1.52 4.49
CA GLN A 95 -13.10 -2.48 3.87
C GLN A 95 -13.27 -3.85 4.55
N GLN A 96 -13.56 -4.89 3.78
CA GLN A 96 -13.66 -6.27 4.27
C GLN A 96 -12.42 -7.06 3.83
N SER A 97 -12.27 -8.29 4.36
CA SER A 97 -11.13 -9.14 3.99
C SER A 97 -11.05 -9.40 2.49
N GLY A 98 -9.85 -9.25 1.92
CA GLY A 98 -9.60 -9.43 0.49
C GLY A 98 -10.00 -8.23 -0.38
N ALA A 99 -10.44 -7.12 0.21
CA ALA A 99 -10.69 -5.87 -0.50
C ALA A 99 -9.40 -5.09 -0.76
N ALA A 100 -9.36 -4.35 -1.87
CA ALA A 100 -8.26 -3.47 -2.20
C ALA A 100 -8.67 -1.99 -2.11
N LEU A 101 -7.93 -1.21 -1.30
CA LEU A 101 -7.95 0.24 -1.31
C LEU A 101 -6.69 0.77 -1.99
N ILE A 102 -6.83 1.53 -3.08
CA ILE A 102 -5.72 2.15 -3.81
C ILE A 102 -5.84 3.66 -3.68
N THR A 103 -4.86 4.31 -3.06
CA THR A 103 -4.94 5.73 -2.73
C THR A 103 -3.57 6.37 -2.48
N ASN A 104 -3.56 7.65 -2.14
CA ASN A 104 -2.39 8.42 -1.75
C ASN A 104 -2.74 9.36 -0.60
N THR A 105 -1.73 9.93 0.06
CA THR A 105 -1.90 10.78 1.25
C THR A 105 -2.59 12.13 0.99
N SER A 106 -2.79 12.54 -0.28
CA SER A 106 -3.56 13.75 -0.61
C SER A 106 -5.06 13.52 -0.86
N ALA A 107 -5.50 12.26 -0.84
CA ALA A 107 -6.93 11.95 -0.82
C ALA A 107 -7.53 12.17 0.57
N THR A 108 -8.86 12.30 0.66
CA THR A 108 -9.59 12.21 1.93
C THR A 108 -10.31 10.88 1.99
N VAL A 109 -9.91 9.99 2.89
CA VAL A 109 -10.54 8.68 3.06
C VAL A 109 -10.84 8.43 4.54
N THR A 110 -12.07 8.06 4.89
CA THR A 110 -12.40 7.63 6.26
C THR A 110 -13.22 6.37 6.23
N GLY A 111 -13.00 5.48 7.20
CA GLY A 111 -13.70 4.22 7.20
C GLY A 111 -13.33 3.28 8.33
N THR A 112 -13.82 2.06 8.19
CA THR A 112 -13.47 0.93 9.04
C THR A 112 -12.96 -0.23 8.20
N ASN A 113 -11.94 -0.90 8.70
CA ASN A 113 -11.52 -2.20 8.23
C ASN A 113 -12.12 -3.26 9.14
N THR A 114 -12.84 -4.20 8.54
CA THR A 114 -13.51 -5.33 9.19
C THR A 114 -12.83 -6.68 8.90
N ALA A 115 -11.64 -6.65 8.30
CA ALA A 115 -10.84 -7.83 8.02
C ALA A 115 -10.44 -8.56 9.32
N ASN A 116 -10.28 -9.87 9.21
CA ASN A 116 -9.84 -10.75 10.31
C ASN A 116 -10.76 -10.71 11.55
N GLY A 117 -12.05 -10.38 11.37
CA GLY A 117 -13.05 -10.44 12.45
C GLY A 117 -12.94 -9.32 13.49
N THR A 118 -12.13 -8.29 13.24
CA THR A 118 -12.03 -7.09 14.09
C THR A 118 -12.46 -5.86 13.30
N THR A 119 -13.06 -4.87 13.96
CA THR A 119 -13.41 -3.59 13.33
C THR A 119 -12.45 -2.51 13.81
N ASN A 120 -11.59 -2.03 12.92
CA ASN A 120 -10.61 -0.97 13.19
C ASN A 120 -10.93 0.25 12.34
N ALA A 121 -10.98 1.43 12.96
CA ALA A 121 -11.12 2.67 12.22
C ALA A 121 -9.81 3.02 11.50
N PHE A 122 -9.92 3.63 10.32
CA PHE A 122 -8.79 4.20 9.60
C PHE A 122 -9.16 5.55 8.97
N SER A 123 -8.15 6.38 8.73
CA SER A 123 -8.34 7.66 8.05
C SER A 123 -7.14 8.06 7.22
N ILE A 124 -7.39 8.86 6.20
CA ILE A 124 -6.42 9.62 5.42
C ILE A 124 -7.01 11.03 5.32
N SER A 125 -6.34 12.00 5.93
CA SER A 125 -6.77 13.40 5.87
C SER A 125 -5.57 14.31 6.08
N ASN A 126 -5.52 15.41 5.32
CA ASN A 126 -4.47 16.42 5.44
C ASN A 126 -3.04 15.84 5.38
N GLY A 127 -2.78 14.87 4.50
CA GLY A 127 -1.46 14.23 4.38
C GLY A 127 -1.22 13.09 5.37
N VAL A 128 -2.07 12.87 6.37
CA VAL A 128 -1.82 11.86 7.41
C VAL A 128 -2.73 10.66 7.19
N ALA A 129 -2.14 9.50 6.89
CA ALA A 129 -2.84 8.21 6.94
C ALA A 129 -2.63 7.57 8.32
N GLN A 130 -3.70 7.05 8.93
CA GLN A 130 -3.68 6.39 10.23
C GLN A 130 -4.49 5.10 10.18
N GLY A 131 -3.88 4.00 10.61
CA GLY A 131 -4.55 2.69 10.75
C GLY A 131 -4.98 2.06 9.42
N VAL A 132 -4.51 2.58 8.28
CA VAL A 132 -4.83 2.04 6.96
C VAL A 132 -4.26 0.63 6.83
N PHE A 133 -5.09 -0.32 6.40
CA PHE A 133 -4.67 -1.69 6.12
C PHE A 133 -4.65 -1.96 4.62
N LEU A 134 -3.49 -2.30 4.09
CA LEU A 134 -3.29 -2.58 2.67
C LEU A 134 -3.23 -4.09 2.49
N GLU A 135 -4.24 -4.67 1.85
CA GLU A 135 -4.33 -6.10 1.52
C GLU A 135 -4.96 -6.27 0.12
N GLY A 136 -4.96 -7.48 -0.42
CA GLY A 136 -5.76 -7.81 -1.61
C GLY A 136 -5.32 -7.09 -2.90
N GLY A 137 -4.13 -6.47 -2.91
CA GLY A 137 -3.69 -5.58 -4.00
C GLY A 137 -3.84 -4.08 -3.68
N GLY A 138 -4.31 -3.73 -2.48
CA GLY A 138 -4.37 -2.36 -1.99
C GLY A 138 -3.00 -1.69 -1.97
N SER A 139 -2.99 -0.39 -2.23
CA SER A 139 -1.75 0.39 -2.31
C SER A 139 -1.90 1.80 -1.74
N LEU A 140 -0.85 2.27 -1.06
CA LEU A 140 -0.73 3.65 -0.60
C LEU A 140 0.53 4.31 -1.16
N SER A 141 0.36 5.45 -1.84
CA SER A 141 1.49 6.34 -2.14
C SER A 141 1.62 7.42 -1.06
N VAL A 142 2.77 7.47 -0.39
CA VAL A 142 3.14 8.51 0.57
C VAL A 142 3.84 9.62 -0.18
N LEU A 143 3.19 10.77 -0.28
CA LEU A 143 3.62 11.92 -1.07
C LEU A 143 4.60 12.82 -0.31
N ASN A 144 5.25 13.71 -1.04
CA ASN A 144 6.13 14.73 -0.49
C ASN A 144 5.42 15.59 0.58
N GLY A 145 6.09 15.80 1.73
CA GLY A 145 5.60 16.60 2.84
C GLY A 145 4.50 15.92 3.66
N THR A 146 4.34 14.59 3.52
CA THR A 146 3.32 13.83 4.24
C THR A 146 3.93 12.74 5.12
N THR A 147 3.34 12.53 6.30
CA THR A 147 3.87 11.62 7.33
C THR A 147 2.76 10.70 7.87
N PRO A 148 2.31 9.70 7.10
CA PRO A 148 1.42 8.65 7.60
C PRO A 148 2.07 7.85 8.74
N SER A 149 1.24 7.36 9.66
CA SER A 149 1.67 6.59 10.81
C SER A 149 0.81 5.33 11.00
N GLY A 150 1.45 4.20 11.26
CA GLY A 150 0.73 2.95 11.56
C GLY A 150 -0.01 2.36 10.35
N THR A 151 0.47 2.62 9.13
CA THR A 151 -0.02 1.92 7.95
C THR A 151 0.42 0.46 8.03
N GLN A 152 -0.53 -0.46 7.94
CA GLN A 152 -0.29 -1.90 8.02
C GLN A 152 -0.31 -2.50 6.61
N ILE A 153 0.78 -3.17 6.21
CA ILE A 153 0.92 -3.76 4.89
C ILE A 153 0.83 -5.28 5.01
N GLY A 154 -0.30 -5.83 4.57
CA GLY A 154 -0.61 -7.25 4.58
C GLY A 154 -0.35 -7.92 3.23
N ASN A 155 -0.91 -9.12 3.08
CA ASN A 155 -0.74 -9.95 1.88
C ASN A 155 -1.17 -9.22 0.60
N ARG A 156 -0.26 -9.14 -0.38
CA ARG A 156 -0.41 -8.41 -1.66
C ARG A 156 -0.62 -6.90 -1.49
N GLY A 157 -0.51 -6.36 -0.28
CA GLY A 157 -0.53 -4.93 -0.01
C GLY A 157 0.81 -4.30 -0.35
N SER A 158 0.79 -3.02 -0.71
CA SER A 158 2.02 -2.27 -1.00
C SER A 158 1.95 -0.83 -0.53
N ALA A 159 3.04 -0.28 0.01
CA ALA A 159 3.19 1.15 0.17
C ALA A 159 4.44 1.64 -0.54
N THR A 160 4.36 2.81 -1.17
CA THR A 160 5.50 3.48 -1.79
C THR A 160 5.70 4.83 -1.13
N VAL A 161 6.86 5.02 -0.50
CA VAL A 161 7.30 6.30 0.05
C VAL A 161 8.08 7.04 -1.03
N GLN A 162 7.54 8.17 -1.48
CA GLN A 162 8.15 9.01 -2.50
C GLN A 162 9.16 9.99 -1.88
N GLY A 163 9.96 10.64 -2.72
CA GLY A 163 10.90 11.67 -2.29
C GLY A 163 10.21 12.77 -1.48
N GLY A 164 10.71 13.03 -0.26
CA GLY A 164 10.16 13.99 0.69
C GLY A 164 8.95 13.50 1.49
N GLY A 165 8.47 12.27 1.27
CA GLY A 165 7.49 11.61 2.13
C GLY A 165 8.15 10.81 3.24
N GLU A 166 7.43 10.61 4.34
CA GLU A 166 7.90 9.88 5.52
C GLU A 166 6.84 8.87 5.98
N ALA A 167 7.20 7.61 6.21
CA ALA A 167 6.28 6.59 6.70
C ALA A 167 6.71 6.07 8.07
N ASP A 168 5.88 6.35 9.08
CA ASP A 168 6.18 6.02 10.47
C ASP A 168 5.53 4.71 10.89
N ASN A 169 6.28 3.90 11.63
CA ASN A 169 5.80 2.70 12.32
C ASN A 169 4.98 1.81 11.39
N THR A 170 5.57 1.39 10.27
CA THR A 170 4.89 0.60 9.24
C THR A 170 5.15 -0.89 9.44
N PRO A 171 4.18 -1.71 9.90
CA PRO A 171 4.33 -3.15 9.97
C PRO A 171 4.13 -3.75 8.57
N VAL A 172 5.12 -4.51 8.11
CA VAL A 172 5.11 -5.22 6.84
C VAL A 172 5.01 -6.71 7.12
N SER A 173 3.83 -7.27 6.87
CA SER A 173 3.51 -8.68 7.11
C SER A 173 3.75 -9.54 5.87
N ASN A 174 3.57 -10.85 6.00
CA ASN A 174 3.77 -11.81 4.93
C ASN A 174 3.05 -11.40 3.62
N GLY A 175 3.81 -11.33 2.52
CA GLY A 175 3.33 -10.92 1.20
C GLY A 175 3.11 -9.42 1.04
N GLY A 176 3.40 -8.61 2.06
CA GLY A 176 3.37 -7.16 2.02
C GLY A 176 4.70 -6.57 1.60
N GLN A 177 4.66 -5.38 0.98
CA GLN A 177 5.84 -4.68 0.50
C GLN A 177 5.84 -3.21 0.87
N LEU A 178 6.91 -2.75 1.52
CA LEU A 178 7.23 -1.34 1.67
C LEU A 178 8.37 -0.97 0.72
N LEU A 179 8.13 -0.03 -0.20
CA LEU A 179 9.15 0.56 -1.07
C LEU A 179 9.47 1.98 -0.60
N VAL A 180 10.72 2.23 -0.26
CA VAL A 180 11.26 3.55 0.03
C VAL A 180 12.06 4.03 -1.17
N SER A 181 11.56 5.06 -1.85
CA SER A 181 12.20 5.64 -3.02
C SER A 181 13.33 6.58 -2.62
N SER A 182 14.13 7.03 -3.60
CA SER A 182 15.16 8.05 -3.36
C SER A 182 14.54 9.32 -2.73
N GLY A 183 15.13 9.79 -1.63
CA GLY A 183 14.64 10.91 -0.83
C GLY A 183 13.42 10.61 0.04
N GLY A 184 12.85 9.40 0.01
CA GLY A 184 11.79 8.97 0.92
C GLY A 184 12.37 8.45 2.24
N VAL A 185 11.58 8.53 3.30
CA VAL A 185 11.96 8.11 4.66
C VAL A 185 10.98 7.07 5.20
N ALA A 186 11.47 5.99 5.78
CA ALA A 186 10.69 5.11 6.64
C ALA A 186 11.34 5.06 8.03
N ASP A 187 10.59 5.40 9.07
CA ASP A 187 11.06 5.34 10.46
C ASP A 187 10.26 4.28 11.23
N GLY A 188 10.96 3.32 11.85
CA GLY A 188 10.33 2.30 12.70
C GLY A 188 9.60 1.21 11.92
N ALA A 189 9.99 0.96 10.65
CA ALA A 189 9.42 -0.13 9.88
C ALA A 189 9.70 -1.49 10.56
N THR A 190 8.66 -2.28 10.82
CA THR A 190 8.78 -3.66 11.33
C THR A 190 8.50 -4.63 10.21
N VAL A 191 9.52 -5.35 9.75
CA VAL A 191 9.40 -6.32 8.66
C VAL A 191 9.32 -7.71 9.26
N ASN A 192 8.15 -8.33 9.15
CA ASN A 192 7.87 -9.67 9.66
C ASN A 192 8.27 -10.75 8.65
N ASN A 193 8.22 -12.00 9.07
CA ASN A 193 8.45 -13.15 8.20
C ASN A 193 7.60 -13.08 6.90
N GLY A 194 8.26 -13.16 5.75
CA GLY A 194 7.67 -13.05 4.42
C GLY A 194 7.26 -11.63 4.00
N GLY A 195 7.47 -10.63 4.85
CA GLY A 195 7.38 -9.22 4.50
C GLY A 195 8.63 -8.73 3.78
N ARG A 196 8.48 -7.69 2.96
CA ARG A 196 9.57 -7.14 2.14
C ARG A 196 9.74 -5.64 2.35
N LEU A 197 10.95 -5.24 2.72
CA LEU A 197 11.39 -3.85 2.71
C LEU A 197 12.35 -3.65 1.53
N ILE A 198 12.02 -2.70 0.66
CA ILE A 198 12.88 -2.27 -0.45
C ILE A 198 13.30 -0.83 -0.17
N VAL A 199 14.59 -0.57 -0.14
CA VAL A 199 15.13 0.78 -0.02
C VAL A 199 15.97 1.05 -1.26
N SER A 200 15.53 2.00 -2.08
CA SER A 200 16.27 2.40 -3.28
C SER A 200 17.48 3.26 -2.89
N GLY A 201 18.49 3.33 -3.76
CA GLY A 201 19.61 4.27 -3.58
C GLY A 201 19.14 5.71 -3.28
N GLY A 202 19.73 6.32 -2.23
CA GLY A 202 19.32 7.61 -1.70
C GLY A 202 18.00 7.63 -0.90
N GLY A 203 17.34 6.49 -0.70
CA GLY A 203 16.25 6.34 0.27
C GLY A 203 16.77 6.09 1.69
N THR A 204 15.95 6.39 2.69
CA THR A 204 16.30 6.25 4.10
C THR A 204 15.30 5.36 4.84
N ALA A 205 15.77 4.30 5.52
CA ALA A 205 14.97 3.49 6.42
C ALA A 205 15.69 3.30 7.76
N VAL A 206 15.21 3.94 8.82
CA VAL A 206 15.85 3.91 10.15
C VAL A 206 14.97 3.21 11.17
N ASN A 207 15.58 2.76 12.26
CA ASN A 207 14.92 2.00 13.33
C ASN A 207 14.18 0.76 12.80
N VAL A 208 14.71 0.14 11.75
CA VAL A 208 14.11 -1.05 11.15
C VAL A 208 14.19 -2.23 12.12
N THR A 209 13.09 -2.94 12.29
CA THR A 209 13.08 -4.25 12.96
C THR A 209 12.91 -5.33 11.90
N GLN A 210 13.99 -6.03 11.56
CA GLN A 210 13.97 -7.12 10.59
C GLN A 210 13.84 -8.46 11.33
N SER A 211 12.64 -9.05 11.31
CA SER A 211 12.40 -10.37 11.89
C SER A 211 13.05 -11.47 11.06
N ALA A 212 13.29 -12.64 11.67
CA ALA A 212 13.69 -13.83 10.92
C ALA A 212 12.64 -14.13 9.82
N GLY A 213 13.11 -14.35 8.61
CA GLY A 213 12.26 -14.59 7.45
C GLY A 213 11.91 -13.34 6.64
N ALA A 214 12.29 -12.14 7.10
CA ALA A 214 12.02 -10.88 6.41
C ALA A 214 13.04 -10.60 5.30
N ALA A 215 12.56 -10.08 4.17
CA ALA A 215 13.41 -9.71 3.05
C ALA A 215 13.76 -8.21 3.08
N LEU A 216 15.06 -7.91 3.12
CA LEU A 216 15.60 -6.57 2.86
C LEU A 216 16.23 -6.54 1.48
N ILE A 217 15.82 -5.58 0.63
CA ILE A 217 16.39 -5.36 -0.72
C ILE A 217 16.87 -3.93 -0.84
N THR A 218 18.18 -3.76 -1.03
CA THR A 218 18.82 -2.43 -1.03
C THR A 218 20.19 -2.47 -1.69
N ASP A 219 20.78 -1.29 -1.87
CA ASP A 219 22.19 -1.12 -2.20
C ASP A 219 22.90 -0.25 -1.15
N THR A 220 24.23 -0.15 -1.26
CA THR A 220 25.08 0.61 -0.32
C THR A 220 24.98 2.14 -0.45
N SER A 221 24.25 2.65 -1.45
CA SER A 221 23.93 4.08 -1.57
C SER A 221 22.65 4.50 -0.85
N ALA A 222 21.89 3.55 -0.30
CA ALA A 222 20.80 3.83 0.63
C ALA A 222 21.32 4.08 2.05
N THR A 223 20.47 4.66 2.90
CA THR A 223 20.69 4.72 4.35
C THR A 223 19.72 3.78 5.05
N VAL A 224 20.21 2.69 5.63
CA VAL A 224 19.37 1.72 6.35
C VAL A 224 19.95 1.42 7.71
N SER A 225 19.18 1.47 8.79
CA SER A 225 19.67 1.09 10.12
C SER A 225 18.58 0.47 10.97
N GLY A 226 18.99 -0.42 11.87
CA GLY A 226 18.03 -1.12 12.72
C GLY A 226 18.61 -2.32 13.45
N SER A 227 17.75 -3.30 13.70
CA SER A 227 18.09 -4.58 14.32
C SER A 227 17.57 -5.75 13.50
N ASN A 228 18.32 -6.85 13.53
CA ASN A 228 17.96 -8.14 12.97
C ASN A 228 18.34 -9.27 13.94
N ALA A 229 18.24 -10.53 13.52
CA ALA A 229 18.54 -11.70 14.36
C ALA A 229 19.99 -11.74 14.90
N SER A 230 20.92 -11.05 14.25
CA SER A 230 22.33 -10.93 14.64
C SER A 230 22.64 -9.64 15.42
N GLY A 231 21.61 -8.87 15.82
CA GLY A 231 21.76 -7.62 16.57
C GLY A 231 21.62 -6.37 15.69
N ALA A 232 22.32 -5.29 16.04
CA ALA A 232 22.25 -4.04 15.30
C ALA A 232 22.92 -4.17 13.92
N PHE A 233 22.31 -3.59 12.88
CA PHE A 233 22.86 -3.54 11.53
C PHE A 233 22.74 -2.13 10.94
N SER A 234 23.57 -1.84 9.94
CA SER A 234 23.57 -0.55 9.28
C SER A 234 24.10 -0.60 7.85
N ILE A 235 23.58 0.27 7.00
CA ILE A 235 24.08 0.63 5.68
C ILE A 235 24.12 2.16 5.68
N VAL A 236 25.30 2.75 5.73
CA VAL A 236 25.47 4.21 5.79
C VAL A 236 26.71 4.59 5.00
N SER A 237 26.57 5.57 4.10
CA SER A 237 27.71 6.15 3.36
C SER A 237 28.61 5.10 2.69
N GLY A 238 28.03 4.14 1.97
CA GLY A 238 28.77 3.09 1.28
C GLY A 238 29.23 1.92 2.15
N GLN A 239 28.93 1.92 3.46
CA GLN A 239 29.37 0.89 4.39
C GLN A 239 28.19 0.09 4.93
N ALA A 240 28.11 -1.19 4.59
CA ALA A 240 27.17 -2.16 5.14
C ALA A 240 27.82 -3.00 6.26
N GLN A 241 27.10 -3.21 7.35
CA GLN A 241 27.55 -3.92 8.55
C GLN A 241 26.41 -4.79 9.09
N ASN A 242 26.69 -6.07 9.34
CA ASN A 242 25.76 -7.02 9.98
C ASN A 242 24.42 -7.17 9.23
N VAL A 243 24.43 -6.97 7.92
CA VAL A 243 23.22 -7.06 7.09
C VAL A 243 22.84 -8.53 6.89
N ILE A 244 21.58 -8.88 7.10
CA ILE A 244 21.04 -10.19 6.76
C ILE A 244 20.16 -10.05 5.52
N VAL A 245 20.46 -10.83 4.48
CA VAL A 245 19.59 -10.97 3.31
C VAL A 245 19.14 -12.42 3.19
N GLU A 246 17.83 -12.64 3.18
CA GLU A 246 17.20 -13.97 3.10
C GLU A 246 15.81 -13.85 2.45
N ASN A 247 15.21 -14.96 2.04
CA ASN A 247 13.85 -15.03 1.48
C ASN A 247 13.59 -14.06 0.32
N GLY A 248 14.53 -13.96 -0.62
CA GLY A 248 14.49 -13.01 -1.74
C GLY A 248 15.10 -11.64 -1.40
N GLY A 249 15.64 -11.47 -0.19
CA GLY A 249 16.46 -10.33 0.20
C GLY A 249 17.69 -10.17 -0.71
N GLN A 250 18.10 -8.93 -0.95
CA GLN A 250 19.25 -8.61 -1.79
C GLN A 250 20.02 -7.41 -1.25
N LEU A 251 21.35 -7.53 -1.18
CA LEU A 251 22.25 -6.41 -0.95
C LEU A 251 23.15 -6.23 -2.16
N SER A 252 23.13 -5.05 -2.77
CA SER A 252 24.09 -4.69 -3.83
C SER A 252 25.18 -3.80 -3.25
N VAL A 253 26.41 -4.30 -3.19
CA VAL A 253 27.61 -3.55 -2.80
C VAL A 253 28.16 -2.86 -4.04
N LEU A 254 28.10 -1.53 -4.06
CA LEU A 254 28.53 -0.72 -5.20
C LEU A 254 30.06 -0.60 -5.26
N ALA A 255 30.57 -0.03 -6.35
CA ALA A 255 32.01 0.12 -6.57
C ALA A 255 32.64 1.06 -5.53
N GLY A 256 33.66 0.58 -4.82
CA GLY A 256 34.34 1.34 -3.76
C GLY A 256 33.68 1.22 -2.38
N ASP A 257 32.54 0.56 -2.29
CA ASP A 257 31.79 0.36 -1.05
C ASP A 257 32.20 -0.96 -0.36
N THR A 258 31.92 -1.06 0.94
CA THR A 258 32.27 -2.24 1.75
C THR A 258 31.04 -2.82 2.42
N ALA A 259 30.92 -4.15 2.43
CA ALA A 259 30.00 -4.88 3.28
C ALA A 259 30.77 -5.81 4.22
N THR A 260 30.44 -5.77 5.51
CA THR A 260 31.13 -6.55 6.54
C THR A 260 30.13 -7.31 7.40
N GLN A 261 30.46 -8.54 7.81
CA GLN A 261 29.57 -9.41 8.60
C GLN A 261 28.19 -9.59 7.94
N THR A 262 28.14 -9.66 6.61
CA THR A 262 26.87 -9.79 5.89
C THR A 262 26.49 -11.27 5.80
N THR A 263 25.31 -11.63 6.24
CA THR A 263 24.80 -13.01 6.15
C THR A 263 23.88 -13.16 4.96
N ALA A 264 24.25 -13.99 3.99
CA ALA A 264 23.38 -14.43 2.92
C ALA A 264 22.67 -15.74 3.32
N GLY A 265 21.44 -15.61 3.82
CA GLY A 265 20.60 -16.75 4.17
C GLY A 265 19.96 -17.43 2.95
N SER A 266 19.07 -18.40 3.20
CA SER A 266 18.37 -19.12 2.13
C SER A 266 17.58 -18.15 1.24
N GLY A 267 17.83 -18.21 -0.08
CA GLY A 267 17.21 -17.32 -1.07
C GLY A 267 17.65 -15.86 -0.98
N GLY A 268 18.65 -15.53 -0.15
CA GLY A 268 19.30 -14.22 -0.12
C GLY A 268 20.37 -14.07 -1.19
N LEU A 269 20.62 -12.85 -1.63
CA LEU A 269 21.62 -12.54 -2.65
C LEU A 269 22.49 -11.35 -2.24
N VAL A 270 23.82 -11.52 -2.27
CA VAL A 270 24.77 -10.40 -2.18
C VAL A 270 25.42 -10.24 -3.55
N ILE A 271 25.27 -9.05 -4.15
CA ILE A 271 25.88 -8.68 -5.42
C ILE A 271 27.00 -7.71 -5.14
N VAL A 272 28.22 -8.00 -5.62
CA VAL A 272 29.37 -7.12 -5.44
C VAL A 272 29.80 -6.58 -6.79
N SER A 273 29.72 -5.26 -6.96
CA SER A 273 30.17 -4.57 -8.16
C SER A 273 31.70 -4.60 -8.26
N ALA A 274 32.27 -4.30 -9.44
CA ALA A 274 33.73 -4.20 -9.58
C ALA A 274 34.30 -3.23 -8.53
N CYS A 275 35.31 -3.67 -7.79
CA CYS A 275 35.94 -2.94 -6.67
C CYS A 275 35.09 -2.76 -5.40
N GLY A 276 33.88 -3.33 -5.31
CA GLY A 276 33.20 -3.52 -4.02
C GLY A 276 33.90 -4.59 -3.19
N THR A 277 33.85 -4.47 -1.86
CA THR A 277 34.53 -5.42 -0.96
C THR A 277 33.52 -6.06 -0.02
N THR A 278 33.58 -7.39 0.12
CA THR A 278 32.91 -8.11 1.21
C THR A 278 33.94 -8.70 2.16
N ILE A 279 33.70 -8.56 3.47
CA ILE A 279 34.54 -9.14 4.53
C ILE A 279 33.63 -9.94 5.45
N ASP A 280 34.00 -11.19 5.71
CA ASP A 280 33.21 -12.12 6.54
C ASP A 280 31.76 -12.27 6.05
N THR A 281 31.63 -12.68 4.79
CA THR A 281 30.37 -13.07 4.13
C THR A 281 30.22 -14.57 4.01
#